data_AF-T0PE02-F1
#
_entry.id   AF-T0PE02-F1
#
_cell.length_a   1.000
_cell.length_b   1.000
_cell.length_c   1.000
_cell.angle_alpha   90.00
_cell.angle_beta   90.00
_cell.angle_gamma   90.00
#
_symmetry.space_group_name_H-M   'P 1'
#
loop_
_entity.id
_entity.type
_entity.pdbx_description
1 polymer ?
#
loop_
_entity_poly.entity_id
_entity_poly.type
_entity_poly.pdbx_seq_one_letter_code
_entity_poly.pdbx_strand_id
1 'polypeptide(L)'
;MDRFMAIFFAICAGIFTTLEATINSKLANIVTPKIATLHNLLTGVLVILVANILKGTLNQYSKIITVSPQLLIGGAFGTIIVYLGIKSMPELGATITLSIIVVAQLISALLVDVFLLHHREVRFGNIIGVLLLVAGTYLILKK
;
A
#
# COMPACT_ATOMS: atom_id res chain seq x y z
N MET A 1 -8.75 -5.06 -19.75
CA MET A 1 -8.51 -5.98 -18.61
C MET A 1 -9.87 -6.46 -18.15
N ASP A 2 -10.08 -7.77 -18.09
CA ASP A 2 -11.31 -8.36 -17.58
C ASP A 2 -11.34 -8.32 -16.05
N ARG A 3 -12.53 -8.50 -15.47
CA ARG A 3 -12.74 -8.40 -14.02
C ARG A 3 -11.94 -9.46 -13.24
N PHE A 4 -11.79 -10.66 -13.80
CA PHE A 4 -11.08 -11.74 -13.12
C PHE A 4 -9.58 -11.43 -13.00
N MET A 5 -8.96 -10.92 -14.06
CA MET A 5 -7.55 -10.49 -14.02
C MET A 5 -7.32 -9.34 -13.02
N ALA A 6 -8.26 -8.40 -12.91
CA ALA A 6 -8.18 -7.32 -11.91
C ALA A 6 -8.21 -7.87 -10.47
N ILE A 7 -9.11 -8.83 -10.20
CA ILE A 7 -9.19 -9.50 -8.89
C ILE A 7 -7.90 -10.27 -8.61
N PHE A 8 -7.37 -10.99 -9.61
CA PHE A 8 -6.12 -11.72 -9.48
C PHE A 8 -4.96 -10.79 -9.11
N PHE A 9 -4.82 -9.64 -9.79
CA PHE A 9 -3.79 -8.66 -9.45
C PHE A 9 -3.96 -8.07 -8.05
N ALA A 10 -5.19 -7.82 -7.59
CA ALA A 10 -5.45 -7.36 -6.23
C ALA A 10 -5.04 -8.40 -5.17
N ILE A 11 -5.29 -9.69 -5.43
CA ILE A 11 -4.85 -10.79 -4.56
C ILE A 11 -3.32 -10.84 -4.52
N CYS A 12 -2.66 -10.81 -5.67
CA CYS A 12 -1.20 -10.76 -5.75
C CYS A 12 -0.64 -9.56 -4.98
N ALA A 13 -1.26 -8.38 -5.12
CA ALA A 13 -0.83 -7.18 -4.38
C ALA A 13 -0.86 -7.43 -2.87
N GLY A 14 -1.93 -8.00 -2.32
CA GLY A 14 -2.01 -8.32 -0.89
C GLY A 14 -0.94 -9.33 -0.41
N ILE A 15 -0.66 -10.35 -1.23
CA ILE A 15 0.42 -11.32 -0.95
C ILE A 15 1.78 -10.60 -0.92
N PHE A 16 2.09 -9.80 -1.95
CA PHE A 16 3.36 -9.09 -2.02
C PHE A 16 3.50 -8.02 -0.94
N THR A 17 2.43 -7.33 -0.56
CA THR A 17 2.44 -6.39 0.59
C THR A 17 2.88 -7.10 1.88
N THR A 18 2.39 -8.32 2.11
CA THR A 18 2.76 -9.11 3.30
C THR A 18 4.23 -9.54 3.25
N LEU A 19 4.69 -10.02 2.09
CA LEU A 19 6.08 -10.43 1.89
C LEU A 19 7.05 -9.26 2.03
N GLU A 20 6.76 -8.13 1.37
CA GLU A 20 7.55 -6.90 1.43
C GLU A 20 7.69 -6.41 2.88
N ALA A 21 6.57 -6.27 3.61
CA ALA A 21 6.59 -5.81 4.99
C ALA A 21 7.44 -6.75 5.89
N THR A 22 7.33 -8.06 5.68
CA THR A 22 8.08 -9.07 6.43
C THR A 22 9.58 -9.02 6.14
N ILE A 23 9.96 -8.97 4.87
CA ILE A 23 11.37 -8.90 4.46
C ILE A 23 11.99 -7.59 4.96
N ASN A 24 11.29 -6.47 4.78
CA ASN A 24 11.80 -5.16 5.16
C ASN A 24 11.89 -4.97 6.68
N SER A 25 10.95 -5.54 7.44
CA SER A 25 11.04 -5.57 8.91
C SER A 25 12.26 -6.37 9.38
N LYS A 26 12.53 -7.54 8.77
CA LYS A 26 13.75 -8.31 9.07
C LYS A 26 15.02 -7.54 8.70
N LEU A 27 15.05 -6.89 7.54
CA LEU A 27 16.17 -6.04 7.15
C LEU A 27 16.38 -4.89 8.14
N ALA A 28 15.30 -4.27 8.62
CA ALA A 28 15.34 -3.20 9.61
C ALA A 28 15.80 -3.62 11.01
N ASN A 29 15.92 -4.94 11.29
CA ASN A 29 16.57 -5.44 12.50
C ASN A 29 18.10 -5.54 12.33
N ILE A 30 18.59 -5.60 11.09
CA ILE A 30 20.03 -5.66 10.75
C ILE A 30 20.58 -4.25 10.54
N VAL A 31 19.79 -3.39 9.89
CA VAL A 31 20.09 -1.97 9.66
C VAL A 31 19.09 -1.09 10.42
N THR A 32 18.92 0.17 10.05
CA THR A 32 17.84 1.00 10.59
C THR A 32 16.57 0.93 9.73
N PRO A 33 15.36 1.14 10.28
CA PRO A 33 14.12 1.19 9.50
C PRO A 33 14.16 2.18 8.33
N LYS A 34 14.87 3.31 8.50
CA LYS A 34 15.07 4.30 7.44
C LYS A 34 15.89 3.75 6.27
N ILE A 35 16.99 3.04 6.57
CA ILE A 35 17.84 2.42 5.54
C ILE A 35 17.13 1.25 4.86
N ALA A 36 16.40 0.42 5.61
CA ALA A 36 15.58 -0.65 5.02
C ALA A 36 14.50 -0.09 4.07
N THR A 37 13.83 1.00 4.45
CA THR A 37 12.86 1.70 3.59
C THR A 37 13.52 2.24 2.33
N LEU A 38 14.68 2.89 2.46
CA LEU A 38 15.43 3.41 1.31
C LEU A 38 15.81 2.28 0.35
N HIS A 39 16.32 1.16 0.88
CA HIS A 39 16.65 -0.01 0.08
C HIS A 39 15.44 -0.59 -0.65
N ASN A 40 14.29 -0.69 0.01
CA ASN A 40 13.03 -1.11 -0.61
C ASN A 40 12.60 -0.22 -1.79
N LEU A 41 12.75 1.10 -1.65
CA LEU A 41 12.43 2.03 -2.74
C LEU A 41 13.40 1.86 -3.91
N LEU A 42 14.69 1.68 -3.65
CA LEU A 42 15.69 1.47 -4.68
C LEU A 42 15.45 0.18 -5.46
N THR A 43 15.13 -0.93 -4.77
CA THR A 43 14.82 -2.19 -5.44
C THR A 43 13.54 -2.08 -6.28
N GLY A 44 12.49 -1.43 -5.76
CA GLY A 44 11.26 -1.15 -6.50
C GLY A 44 11.50 -0.30 -7.77
N VAL A 45 12.32 0.75 -7.65
CA VAL A 45 12.72 1.59 -8.80
C VAL A 45 13.46 0.76 -9.84
N LEU A 46 14.43 -0.07 -9.43
CA LEU A 46 15.19 -0.91 -10.36
C LEU A 46 14.29 -1.89 -11.12
N VAL A 47 13.38 -2.57 -10.43
CA VAL A 47 12.45 -3.55 -11.04
C VAL A 47 11.58 -2.89 -12.11
N ILE A 48 10.95 -1.75 -11.78
CA ILE A 48 10.07 -1.05 -12.72
C ILE A 48 10.86 -0.36 -13.83
N LEU A 49 12.06 0.14 -13.56
CA LEU A 49 12.92 0.76 -14.58
C LEU A 49 13.33 -0.27 -15.64
N VAL A 50 13.80 -1.45 -15.24
CA VAL A 50 14.14 -2.55 -16.16
C VAL A 50 12.92 -2.95 -16.99
N ALA A 51 11.75 -3.10 -16.36
CA ALA A 51 10.52 -3.42 -17.08
C ALA A 51 10.14 -2.37 -18.14
N ASN A 52 10.33 -1.07 -17.86
CA ASN A 52 10.07 0.00 -18.81
C ASN A 52 11.10 0.09 -19.93
N ILE A 53 12.38 -0.20 -19.64
CA ILE A 53 13.43 -0.29 -20.66
C ILE A 53 13.10 -1.41 -21.65
N LEU A 54 12.79 -2.61 -21.15
CA LEU A 54 12.46 -3.77 -21.99
C LEU A 54 11.21 -3.56 -22.84
N LYS A 55 10.25 -2.76 -22.37
CA LYS A 55 9.04 -2.39 -23.13
C LYS A 55 9.20 -1.15 -24.02
N GLY A 56 10.33 -0.44 -23.94
CA GLY A 56 10.55 0.80 -24.71
C GLY A 56 9.64 1.98 -24.32
N THR A 57 9.11 1.99 -23.09
CA THR A 57 8.08 2.95 -22.65
C THR A 57 8.63 4.19 -21.95
N LEU A 58 9.96 4.34 -21.87
CA LEU A 58 10.61 5.47 -21.18
C LEU A 58 10.27 6.84 -21.77
N ASN A 59 9.91 6.91 -23.06
CA ASN A 59 9.50 8.16 -23.69
C ASN A 59 8.30 8.84 -23.00
N GLN A 60 7.46 8.07 -22.30
CA GLN A 60 6.29 8.59 -21.59
C GLN A 60 6.66 9.45 -20.37
N TYR A 61 7.87 9.32 -19.83
CA TYR A 61 8.34 10.16 -18.71
C TYR A 61 8.37 11.65 -19.04
N SER A 62 8.51 12.02 -20.31
CA SER A 62 8.43 13.42 -20.76
C SER A 62 7.14 14.12 -20.30
N LYS A 63 6.03 13.38 -20.17
CA LYS A 63 4.73 13.91 -19.74
C LYS A 63 4.72 14.33 -18.27
N ILE A 64 5.55 13.72 -17.42
CA ILE A 64 5.58 14.00 -15.98
C ILE A 64 5.97 15.46 -15.71
N ILE A 65 6.79 16.06 -16.57
CA ILE A 65 7.23 17.46 -16.42
C ILE A 65 6.05 18.43 -16.54
N THR A 66 4.97 18.02 -17.22
CA THR A 66 3.82 18.87 -17.53
C THR A 66 2.61 18.64 -16.62
N VAL A 67 2.65 17.66 -15.72
CA VAL A 67 1.50 17.37 -14.84
C VAL A 67 1.46 18.29 -13.62
N SER A 68 0.28 18.41 -13.00
CA SER A 68 0.13 19.12 -11.72
C SER A 68 1.06 18.54 -10.65
N PRO A 69 1.78 19.36 -9.86
CA PRO A 69 2.66 18.89 -8.78
C PRO A 69 1.96 17.99 -7.75
N GLN A 70 0.64 18.15 -7.59
CA GLN A 70 -0.18 17.31 -6.70
C GLN A 70 -0.18 15.83 -7.11
N LEU A 71 0.11 15.51 -8.38
CA LEU A 71 0.22 14.12 -8.85
C LEU A 71 1.58 13.49 -8.54
N LEU A 72 2.57 14.31 -8.14
CA LEU A 72 3.96 13.87 -7.91
C LEU A 72 4.22 13.46 -6.44
N ILE A 73 3.31 13.81 -5.53
CA ILE A 73 3.48 13.53 -4.09
C ILE A 73 3.18 12.08 -3.71
N GLY A 74 2.65 11.27 -4.63
CA GLY A 74 2.28 9.87 -4.36
C GLY A 74 3.46 9.03 -3.85
N GLY A 75 4.66 9.26 -4.36
CA GLY A 75 5.88 8.57 -3.90
C GLY A 75 6.26 8.88 -2.45
N ALA A 76 5.96 10.09 -1.97
CA ALA A 76 6.19 10.46 -0.57
C ALA A 76 5.26 9.68 0.37
N PHE A 77 3.96 9.59 0.03
CA PHE A 77 3.01 8.78 0.80
C PHE A 77 3.38 7.30 0.78
N GLY A 78 3.77 6.75 -0.37
CA GLY A 78 4.24 5.36 -0.47
C GLY A 78 5.44 5.09 0.45
N THR A 79 6.41 6.00 0.47
CA THR A 79 7.58 5.91 1.36
C THR A 79 7.19 5.91 2.84
N ILE A 80 6.26 6.79 3.24
CA ILE A 80 5.77 6.89 4.62
C ILE A 80 5.02 5.61 5.01
N ILE A 81 4.19 5.06 4.13
CA ILE A 81 3.45 3.81 4.37
C ILE A 81 4.42 2.67 4.68
N VAL A 82 5.44 2.48 3.82
CA VAL A 82 6.46 1.42 4.01
C VAL A 82 7.22 1.63 5.31
N TYR A 83 7.70 2.86 5.57
CA TYR A 83 8.46 3.17 6.77
C TYR A 83 7.68 2.92 8.07
N LEU A 84 6.43 3.38 8.14
CA LEU A 84 5.57 3.18 9.30
C LEU A 84 5.25 1.70 9.50
N GLY A 85 4.95 0.96 8.42
CA GLY A 85 4.73 -0.48 8.49
C GLY A 85 5.94 -1.23 9.07
N ILE A 86 7.14 -0.97 8.54
CA ILE A 86 8.40 -1.55 9.04
C ILE A 86 8.60 -1.23 10.52
N LYS A 87 8.33 0.02 10.93
CA LYS A 87 8.55 0.48 12.30
C LYS A 87 7.56 -0.12 13.30
N SER A 88 6.32 -0.38 12.90
CA SER A 88 5.29 -0.97 13.77
C SER A 88 5.47 -2.49 13.98
N MET A 89 6.08 -3.16 13.01
CA MET A 89 6.10 -4.62 12.95
C MET A 89 6.88 -5.34 14.08
N PRO A 90 8.01 -4.82 14.61
CA PRO A 90 8.71 -5.44 15.74
C PRO A 90 7.87 -5.51 17.01
N GLU A 91 7.04 -4.50 17.28
CA GLU A 91 6.24 -4.39 18.50
C GLU A 91 4.92 -5.16 18.40
N LEU A 92 4.27 -5.10 17.24
CA LEU A 92 2.92 -5.67 17.04
C LEU A 92 2.94 -7.04 16.36
N GLY A 93 4.02 -7.41 15.68
CA GLY A 93 4.05 -8.54 14.76
C GLY A 93 3.32 -8.27 13.44
N ALA A 94 3.50 -9.17 12.47
CA ALA A 94 2.99 -9.01 11.11
C ALA A 94 1.45 -8.95 11.04
N THR A 95 0.78 -9.93 11.67
CA THR A 95 -0.67 -10.09 11.60
C THR A 95 -1.42 -8.87 12.14
N ILE A 96 -1.03 -8.38 13.32
CA ILE A 96 -1.66 -7.21 13.95
C ILE A 96 -1.38 -5.95 13.13
N THR A 97 -0.12 -5.72 12.74
CA THR A 97 0.28 -4.55 11.94
C THR A 97 -0.52 -4.46 10.65
N LEU A 98 -0.58 -5.55 9.87
CA LEU A 98 -1.27 -5.56 8.58
C LEU A 98 -2.79 -5.47 8.73
N SER A 99 -3.38 -6.07 9.77
CA SER A 99 -4.82 -5.96 10.02
C SER A 99 -5.22 -4.51 10.31
N ILE A 100 -4.46 -3.81 11.16
CA ILE A 100 -4.70 -2.38 11.45
C ILE A 100 -4.54 -1.54 10.17
N ILE A 101 -3.49 -1.78 9.38
CA ILE A 101 -3.25 -1.06 8.12
C ILE A 101 -4.43 -1.24 7.16
N VAL A 102 -4.91 -2.47 6.94
CA VAL A 102 -6.01 -2.75 6.01
C VAL A 102 -7.30 -2.07 6.47
N VAL A 103 -7.62 -2.11 7.76
CA VAL A 103 -8.80 -1.40 8.30
C VAL A 103 -8.67 0.11 8.06
N ALA A 104 -7.52 0.71 8.38
CA ALA A 104 -7.29 2.12 8.17
C ALA A 104 -7.37 2.51 6.68
N GLN A 105 -6.84 1.68 5.78
CA GLN A 105 -6.91 1.87 4.33
C GLN A 105 -8.35 1.85 3.82
N LEU A 106 -9.17 0.91 4.30
CA LEU A 106 -10.58 0.80 3.87
C LEU A 106 -11.44 1.96 4.36
N ILE A 107 -11.26 2.38 5.62
CA ILE A 107 -11.92 3.59 6.15
C ILE A 107 -11.50 4.79 5.31
N SER A 108 -10.20 4.96 5.07
CA SER A 108 -9.68 6.07 4.27
C SER A 108 -10.21 6.05 2.83
N ALA A 109 -10.30 4.87 2.21
CA ALA A 109 -10.85 4.71 0.86
C ALA A 109 -12.32 5.14 0.78
N LEU A 110 -13.14 4.78 1.76
CA LEU A 110 -14.53 5.26 1.83
C LEU A 110 -14.61 6.77 2.00
N LEU A 111 -13.75 7.36 2.82
CA LEU A 111 -13.70 8.82 2.99
C LEU A 111 -13.31 9.50 1.67
N VAL A 112 -12.32 8.97 0.95
CA VAL A 112 -11.92 9.48 -0.37
C VAL A 112 -13.07 9.38 -1.37
N ASP A 113 -13.78 8.24 -1.43
CA ASP A 113 -14.92 8.03 -2.32
C ASP A 113 -16.04 9.05 -2.06
N VAL A 114 -16.30 9.40 -0.79
CA VAL A 114 -17.34 10.36 -0.39
C VAL A 114 -16.92 11.80 -0.62
N PHE A 115 -15.78 12.20 -0.05
CA PHE A 115 -15.42 13.61 0.10
C PHE A 115 -14.61 14.16 -1.07
N LEU A 116 -13.83 13.32 -1.76
CA LEU A 116 -12.97 13.76 -2.85
C LEU A 116 -13.59 13.43 -4.20
N LEU A 117 -14.04 12.19 -4.38
CA LEU A 117 -14.47 11.70 -5.69
C LEU A 117 -15.94 11.99 -6.00
N HIS A 118 -16.77 12.43 -5.04
CA HIS A 118 -18.17 12.85 -5.22
C HIS A 118 -19.06 11.90 -6.07
N HIS A 119 -18.67 10.63 -6.25
CA HIS A 119 -19.21 9.76 -7.31
C HIS A 119 -19.73 8.43 -6.80
N ARG A 120 -19.74 8.18 -5.47
CA ARG A 120 -20.32 6.98 -4.90
C ARG A 120 -21.17 7.28 -3.68
N GLU A 121 -22.45 6.92 -3.77
CA GLU A 121 -23.28 6.72 -2.59
C GLU A 121 -22.67 5.60 -1.75
N VAL A 122 -22.36 5.91 -0.49
CA VAL A 122 -21.96 4.90 0.48
C VAL A 122 -23.16 4.03 0.75
N ARG A 123 -23.13 2.81 0.20
CA ARG A 123 -24.16 1.82 0.49
C ARG A 123 -24.04 1.36 1.93
N PHE A 124 -25.17 1.08 2.57
CA PHE A 124 -25.21 0.54 3.93
C PHE A 124 -24.34 -0.71 4.11
N GLY A 125 -24.24 -1.54 3.07
CA GLY A 125 -23.35 -2.71 3.05
C GLY A 125 -21.85 -2.38 3.19
N ASN A 126 -21.39 -1.23 2.68
CA ASN A 126 -19.98 -0.82 2.83
C ASN A 126 -19.66 -0.50 4.29
N ILE A 127 -20.60 0.14 4.99
CA ILE A 127 -20.46 0.49 6.41
C ILE A 127 -20.43 -0.79 7.25
N ILE A 128 -21.37 -1.71 7.02
CA ILE A 128 -21.38 -3.02 7.69
C ILE A 128 -20.07 -3.77 7.44
N GLY A 129 -19.61 -3.81 6.18
CA GLY A 129 -18.35 -4.48 5.82
C GLY A 129 -17.16 -3.93 6.59
N VAL A 130 -17.03 -2.60 6.70
CA VAL A 130 -15.97 -1.97 7.49
C VAL A 130 -16.12 -2.31 8.98
N LEU A 131 -17.34 -2.25 9.53
CA LEU A 131 -17.57 -2.62 10.94
C LEU A 131 -17.18 -4.08 11.22
N LEU A 132 -17.48 -5.00 10.32
CA LEU A 132 -17.08 -6.40 10.45
C LEU A 132 -15.56 -6.58 10.38
N LEU A 133 -14.86 -5.82 9.53
CA LEU A 133 -13.40 -5.86 9.47
C LEU A 133 -12.75 -5.24 10.70
N VAL A 134 -13.32 -4.16 11.25
CA VAL A 134 -12.89 -3.58 12.53
C VAL A 134 -13.09 -4.59 13.65
N ALA A 135 -14.25 -5.24 13.72
CA ALA A 135 -14.54 -6.26 14.72
C ALA A 135 -13.60 -7.47 14.59
N GLY A 136 -13.37 -7.96 13.37
CA GLY A 136 -12.42 -9.04 13.09
C GLY A 136 -10.99 -8.67 13.50
N THR A 137 -10.56 -7.45 13.20
CA THR A 137 -9.26 -6.93 13.62
C THR A 137 -9.16 -6.84 15.13
N TYR A 138 -10.20 -6.34 15.82
CA TYR A 138 -10.25 -6.31 17.29
C TYR A 138 -10.12 -7.71 17.90
N LEU A 139 -10.75 -8.73 17.32
CA LEU A 139 -10.59 -10.12 17.76
C LEU A 139 -9.16 -10.64 17.56
N ILE A 140 -8.49 -10.26 16.47
CA ILE A 140 -7.07 -10.60 16.24
C ILE A 140 -6.16 -9.91 17.25
N LEU A 141 -6.47 -8.67 17.64
CA LEU A 141 -5.70 -7.90 18.63
C LEU A 141 -5.85 -8.47 20.05
N LYS A 142 -7.02 -9.04 20.36
CA LYS A 142 -7.32 -9.62 21.67
C LYS A 142 -6.60 -10.97 21.80
N LYS A 143 -5.45 -10.96 22.49
CA LYS A 143 -4.76 -12.19 22.93
C LYS A 143 -5.68 -13.08 23.77
#